data_AF-A0A554K5G1-F1
#
_entry.id   AF-A0A554K5G1-F1
#
_cell.length_a   1.000
_cell.length_b   1.000
_cell.length_c   1.000
_cell.angle_alpha   90.00
_cell.angle_beta   90.00
_cell.angle_gamma   90.00
#
_symmetry.space_group_name_H-M   'P 1'
#
loop_
_entity.id
_entity.type
_entity.pdbx_description
1 polymer ?
#
loop_
_entity_poly.entity_id
_entity_poly.type
_entity_poly.pdbx_seq_one_letter_code
_entity_poly.pdbx_strand_id
1 'polypeptide(L)'
;MDKAAFVVLIIVTALLGGGIIYFHIISNTPAEDLMGVDSNNNGVRDDVEDYINSKFSKPEEGEALMQYAKRLQLQMASYQNPEESNRLRVSSDDSYIDCAEYIFGQDRAFDLTDEINEVVINTPSRQRAYDQFNRNLTGGVFGLGEEPSISDCEFYNDLIDDWKLYRNEEYGFEFKYPELGLNPAEINQVGSMIEVKYWSEQLDEHSLVYTISITENEQGLDLFNWYTTNIDPERIVYKNLNIDIIRLKSGAEMYKINTKTKPIPNEYLDKYGPIDALAYIMTPDERFVLTISGNQETGLSDKDLDLIVSTLKFIK
;
A
#
# COMPACT_ATOMS: atom_id res chain seq x y z
N MET A 1 -40.10 -18.67 71.57
CA MET A 1 -39.31 -17.84 70.65
C MET A 1 -40.01 -16.51 70.50
N ASP A 2 -39.31 -15.45 70.88
CA ASP A 2 -39.86 -14.11 70.96
C ASP A 2 -40.12 -13.55 69.55
N LYS A 3 -41.32 -13.00 69.31
CA LYS A 3 -41.74 -12.54 67.96
C LYS A 3 -40.84 -11.40 67.45
N ALA A 4 -40.18 -10.68 68.35
CA ALA A 4 -39.19 -9.67 68.01
C ALA A 4 -37.90 -10.27 67.39
N ALA A 5 -37.47 -11.46 67.81
CA ALA A 5 -36.25 -12.08 67.31
C ALA A 5 -36.41 -12.62 65.87
N PHE A 6 -37.63 -13.00 65.48
CA PHE A 6 -37.90 -13.52 64.13
C PHE A 6 -37.95 -12.42 63.07
N VAL A 7 -38.45 -11.22 63.44
CA VAL A 7 -38.51 -10.07 62.52
C VAL A 7 -37.11 -9.49 62.25
N VAL A 8 -36.24 -9.45 63.25
CA VAL A 8 -34.84 -9.00 63.07
C VAL A 8 -34.05 -9.96 62.18
N LEU A 9 -34.29 -11.27 62.29
CA LEU A 9 -33.61 -12.27 61.45
C LEU A 9 -33.96 -12.12 59.97
N ILE A 10 -35.23 -11.84 59.64
CA ILE A 10 -35.68 -11.67 58.25
C ILE A 10 -35.08 -10.41 57.60
N ILE A 11 -34.99 -9.30 58.35
CA ILE A 11 -34.43 -8.04 57.84
C ILE A 11 -32.92 -8.16 57.58
N VAL A 12 -32.18 -8.90 58.43
CA VAL A 12 -30.74 -9.14 58.24
C VAL A 12 -30.47 -10.06 57.04
N THR A 13 -31.31 -11.06 56.77
CA THR A 13 -31.19 -11.88 55.55
C THR A 13 -31.55 -11.12 54.26
N ALA A 14 -32.46 -10.15 54.31
CA ALA A 14 -32.78 -9.32 53.13
C ALA A 14 -31.65 -8.32 52.81
N LEU A 15 -30.97 -7.78 53.83
CA LEU A 15 -29.85 -6.84 53.66
C LEU A 15 -28.52 -7.53 53.28
N LEU A 16 -28.31 -8.78 53.71
CA LEU A 16 -27.12 -9.55 53.34
C LEU A 16 -27.32 -10.40 52.07
N GLY A 17 -28.55 -10.82 51.77
CA GLY A 17 -28.89 -11.62 50.59
C GLY A 17 -29.19 -10.80 49.31
N GLY A 18 -29.53 -9.51 49.46
CA GLY A 18 -29.78 -8.61 48.33
C GLY A 18 -28.53 -8.02 47.67
N GLY A 19 -27.35 -8.17 48.28
CA GLY A 19 -26.10 -7.57 47.81
C GLY A 19 -25.29 -8.39 46.80
N ILE A 20 -25.66 -9.65 46.51
CA ILE A 20 -24.85 -10.56 45.68
C ILE A 20 -25.46 -10.81 44.29
N ILE A 21 -26.68 -10.33 44.00
CA ILE A 21 -27.27 -10.42 42.64
C ILE A 21 -27.08 -9.10 41.85
N TYR A 22 -26.28 -8.16 42.36
CA TYR A 22 -26.04 -6.86 41.71
C TYR A 22 -24.58 -6.64 41.28
N PHE A 23 -23.90 -7.72 40.89
CA PHE A 23 -22.54 -7.65 40.34
C PHE A 23 -22.40 -8.75 39.28
N HIS A 24 -23.06 -8.59 38.14
CA HIS A 24 -22.70 -9.15 36.81
C HIS A 24 -23.64 -8.63 35.70
N ILE A 25 -24.22 -7.43 35.84
CA ILE A 25 -24.49 -6.63 34.64
C ILE A 25 -23.15 -6.00 34.34
N ILE A 26 -22.35 -6.70 33.53
CA ILE A 26 -21.18 -6.13 32.89
C ILE A 26 -21.74 -4.97 32.07
N SER A 27 -21.67 -3.76 32.62
CA SER A 27 -21.85 -2.54 31.86
C SER A 27 -20.66 -2.46 30.94
N ASN A 28 -20.70 -3.18 29.81
CA ASN A 28 -19.82 -2.87 28.70
C ASN A 28 -20.02 -1.38 28.45
N THR A 29 -18.95 -0.62 28.63
CA THR A 29 -19.00 0.80 28.33
C THR A 29 -19.41 0.96 26.86
N PRO A 30 -20.12 2.02 26.46
CA PRO A 30 -20.46 2.26 25.05
C PRO A 30 -19.24 2.21 24.11
N ALA A 31 -18.03 2.42 24.64
CA ALA A 31 -16.76 2.29 23.95
C ALA A 31 -16.34 0.82 23.71
N GLU A 32 -16.57 -0.10 24.66
CA GLU A 32 -16.31 -1.54 24.49
C GLU A 32 -17.27 -2.19 23.48
N ASP A 33 -18.53 -1.75 23.41
CA ASP A 33 -19.50 -2.21 22.39
C ASP A 33 -19.10 -1.75 20.98
N LEU A 34 -18.50 -0.56 20.87
CA LEU A 34 -18.11 0.02 19.59
C LEU A 34 -16.90 -0.71 18.99
N MET A 35 -15.83 -0.87 19.77
CA MET A 35 -14.56 -1.41 19.30
C MET A 35 -14.51 -2.92 19.22
N GLY A 36 -15.43 -3.65 19.85
CA GLY A 36 -15.45 -5.11 19.80
C GLY A 36 -14.23 -5.76 20.46
N VAL A 37 -14.05 -7.06 20.22
CA VAL A 37 -12.90 -7.82 20.72
C VAL A 37 -11.76 -7.73 19.69
N ASP A 38 -10.58 -7.34 20.15
CA ASP A 38 -9.30 -7.39 19.42
C ASP A 38 -8.32 -8.10 20.35
N SER A 39 -8.22 -9.41 20.21
CA SER A 39 -7.46 -10.27 21.13
C SER A 39 -5.95 -10.13 20.95
N ASN A 40 -5.50 -9.80 19.73
CA ASN A 40 -4.08 -9.71 19.37
C ASN A 40 -3.54 -8.26 19.47
N ASN A 41 -4.41 -7.27 19.71
CA ASN A 41 -4.13 -5.84 19.78
C ASN A 41 -3.49 -5.27 18.51
N ASN A 42 -3.85 -5.78 17.33
CA ASN A 42 -3.36 -5.25 16.05
C ASN A 42 -4.19 -4.05 15.54
N GLY A 43 -5.28 -3.71 16.24
CA GLY A 43 -6.19 -2.62 15.91
C GLY A 43 -7.37 -3.02 15.03
N VAL A 44 -7.54 -4.32 14.72
CA VAL A 44 -8.67 -4.88 13.99
C VAL A 44 -9.43 -5.85 14.89
N ARG A 45 -10.76 -5.82 14.80
CA ARG A 45 -11.58 -6.74 15.57
C ARG A 45 -11.44 -8.17 15.05
N ASP A 46 -11.40 -9.14 15.96
CA ASP A 46 -11.30 -10.56 15.65
C ASP A 46 -12.37 -11.01 14.62
N ASP A 47 -13.61 -10.50 14.70
CA ASP A 47 -14.67 -10.87 13.74
C ASP A 47 -14.44 -10.32 12.31
N VAL A 48 -13.77 -9.17 12.20
CA VAL A 48 -13.37 -8.58 10.93
C VAL A 48 -12.14 -9.28 10.38
N GLU A 49 -11.17 -9.62 11.25
CA GLU A 49 -9.99 -10.40 10.87
C GLU A 49 -10.38 -11.77 10.31
N ASP A 50 -11.23 -12.50 11.03
CA ASP A 50 -11.73 -13.81 10.61
C ASP A 50 -12.43 -13.72 9.25
N TYR A 51 -13.22 -12.67 9.04
CA TYR A 51 -13.88 -12.42 7.77
C TYR A 51 -12.87 -12.23 6.63
N ILE A 52 -11.87 -11.35 6.80
CA ILE A 52 -10.82 -11.09 5.80
C ILE A 52 -10.03 -12.37 5.53
N ASN A 53 -9.53 -13.03 6.58
CA ASN A 53 -8.72 -14.24 6.47
C ASN A 53 -9.47 -15.41 5.83
N SER A 54 -10.80 -15.46 5.96
CA SER A 54 -11.62 -16.49 5.29
C SER A 54 -11.75 -16.27 3.78
N LYS A 55 -11.53 -15.04 3.28
CA LYS A 55 -11.69 -14.68 1.87
C LYS A 55 -10.41 -14.71 1.07
N PHE A 56 -9.28 -14.37 1.66
CA PHE A 56 -8.04 -14.17 0.94
C PHE A 56 -6.99 -15.18 1.36
N SER A 57 -6.46 -15.92 0.38
CA SER A 57 -5.39 -16.90 0.61
C SER A 57 -3.99 -16.28 0.50
N LYS A 58 -3.89 -15.10 -0.12
CA LYS A 58 -2.63 -14.37 -0.28
C LYS A 58 -2.45 -13.39 0.88
N PRO A 59 -1.33 -13.42 1.61
CA PRO A 59 -1.10 -12.54 2.75
C PRO A 59 -1.29 -11.06 2.44
N GLU A 60 -0.74 -10.58 1.32
CA GLU A 60 -0.76 -9.16 0.92
C GLU A 60 -2.18 -8.64 0.62
N GLU A 61 -3.05 -9.51 0.12
CA GLU A 61 -4.47 -9.18 -0.11
C GLU A 61 -5.21 -9.00 1.22
N GLY A 62 -4.94 -9.89 2.19
CA GLY A 62 -5.50 -9.79 3.54
C GLY A 62 -4.99 -8.56 4.30
N GLU A 63 -3.68 -8.30 4.25
CA GLU A 63 -3.04 -7.19 4.95
C GLU A 63 -3.51 -5.82 4.43
N ALA A 64 -3.72 -5.67 3.13
CA ALA A 64 -4.28 -4.44 2.55
C ALA A 64 -5.66 -4.12 3.14
N LEU A 65 -6.55 -5.11 3.22
CA LEU A 65 -7.88 -4.93 3.79
C LEU A 65 -7.86 -4.82 5.32
N MET A 66 -6.88 -5.44 5.98
CA MET A 66 -6.64 -5.29 7.41
C MET A 66 -6.28 -3.84 7.76
N GLN A 67 -5.37 -3.25 6.99
CA GLN A 67 -5.00 -1.84 7.13
C GLN A 67 -6.21 -0.92 6.89
N TYR A 68 -7.04 -1.21 5.88
CA TYR A 68 -8.30 -0.49 5.66
C TYR A 68 -9.25 -0.59 6.86
N ALA A 69 -9.52 -1.81 7.33
CA ALA A 69 -10.40 -2.07 8.47
C ALA A 69 -9.92 -1.38 9.75
N LYS A 70 -8.63 -1.48 10.06
CA LYS A 70 -7.99 -0.82 11.20
C LYS A 70 -8.25 0.68 11.20
N ARG A 71 -8.13 1.33 10.04
CA ARG A 71 -8.35 2.77 9.90
C ARG A 71 -9.80 3.14 10.09
N LEU A 72 -10.72 2.38 9.50
CA LEU A 72 -12.15 2.61 9.69
C LEU A 72 -12.57 2.45 11.17
N GLN A 73 -11.99 1.48 11.89
CA GLN A 73 -12.20 1.33 13.33
C GLN A 73 -11.63 2.50 14.15
N LEU A 74 -10.44 3.01 13.78
CA LEU A 74 -9.86 4.20 14.41
C LEU A 74 -10.72 5.45 14.19
N GLN A 75 -11.28 5.64 12.99
CA GLN A 75 -12.22 6.73 12.69
C GLN A 75 -13.48 6.65 13.56
N MET A 76 -14.04 5.45 13.72
CA MET A 76 -15.16 5.24 14.63
C MET A 76 -14.76 5.51 16.08
N ALA A 77 -13.57 5.14 16.53
CA ALA A 77 -13.09 5.39 17.88
C ALA A 77 -12.96 6.89 18.19
N SER A 78 -12.63 7.71 17.19
CA SER A 78 -12.42 9.16 17.36
C SER A 78 -13.69 10.00 17.28
N TYR A 79 -14.87 9.39 17.10
CA TYR A 79 -16.11 10.12 16.76
C TYR A 79 -16.52 11.23 17.75
N GLN A 80 -16.09 11.12 19.01
CA GLN A 80 -16.39 12.12 20.06
C GLN A 80 -15.39 13.30 20.09
N ASN A 81 -14.28 13.20 19.36
CA ASN A 81 -13.23 14.22 19.32
C ASN A 81 -13.11 14.77 17.89
N PRO A 82 -13.72 15.93 17.59
CA PRO A 82 -13.65 16.54 16.27
C PRO A 82 -12.23 16.91 15.82
N GLU A 83 -11.36 17.32 16.74
CA GLU A 83 -9.96 17.64 16.43
C GLU A 83 -9.23 16.37 15.97
N GLU A 84 -9.40 15.28 16.72
CA GLU A 84 -8.82 13.98 16.33
C GLU A 84 -9.45 13.43 15.05
N SER A 85 -10.76 13.64 14.84
CA SER A 85 -11.43 13.24 13.59
C SER A 85 -10.81 13.96 12.39
N ASN A 86 -10.57 15.26 12.49
CA ASN A 86 -9.89 16.04 11.46
C ASN A 86 -8.43 15.63 11.29
N ARG A 87 -7.71 15.37 12.39
CA ARG A 87 -6.32 14.87 12.34
C ARG A 87 -6.25 13.53 11.63
N LEU A 88 -7.15 12.60 11.95
CA LEU A 88 -7.22 11.29 11.31
C LEU A 88 -7.52 11.44 9.82
N ARG A 89 -8.46 12.31 9.42
CA ARG A 89 -8.74 12.57 8.00
C ARG A 89 -7.52 13.11 7.24
N VAL A 90 -6.79 14.06 7.81
CA VAL A 90 -5.59 14.63 7.18
C VAL A 90 -4.41 13.64 7.18
N SER A 91 -4.26 12.84 8.24
CA SER A 91 -3.27 11.74 8.27
C SER A 91 -3.70 10.53 7.44
N SER A 92 -4.95 10.54 6.96
CA SER A 92 -5.55 9.51 6.12
C SER A 92 -5.84 10.05 4.72
N ASP A 93 -5.05 11.02 4.22
CA ASP A 93 -4.94 11.31 2.79
C ASP A 93 -4.77 9.94 2.10
N ASP A 94 -5.88 9.40 1.59
CA ASP A 94 -6.23 8.15 0.89
C ASP A 94 -5.41 6.83 1.10
N SER A 95 -4.32 6.84 1.89
CA SER A 95 -3.30 5.80 2.06
C SER A 95 -3.81 4.43 2.46
N TYR A 96 -5.01 4.34 3.04
CA TYR A 96 -5.59 3.05 3.44
C TYR A 96 -6.51 2.44 2.37
N ILE A 97 -7.10 3.26 1.48
CA ILE A 97 -7.72 2.74 0.25
C ILE A 97 -6.64 2.51 -0.81
N ASP A 98 -5.60 3.33 -0.85
CA ASP A 98 -4.46 3.26 -1.77
C ASP A 98 -3.77 1.89 -1.78
N CYS A 99 -3.55 1.30 -0.61
CA CYS A 99 -2.99 -0.06 -0.52
C CYS A 99 -3.92 -1.10 -1.15
N ALA A 100 -5.23 -0.98 -0.93
CA ALA A 100 -6.21 -1.86 -1.56
C ALA A 100 -6.27 -1.61 -3.09
N GLU A 101 -6.26 -0.36 -3.54
CA GLU A 101 -6.22 -0.01 -4.97
C GLU A 101 -4.96 -0.55 -5.64
N TYR A 102 -3.81 -0.47 -4.98
CA TYR A 102 -2.56 -1.03 -5.47
C TYR A 102 -2.63 -2.56 -5.58
N ILE A 103 -3.13 -3.25 -4.55
CA ILE A 103 -3.18 -4.72 -4.51
C ILE A 103 -4.29 -5.30 -5.41
N PHE A 104 -5.46 -4.68 -5.48
CA PHE A 104 -6.62 -5.23 -6.21
C PHE A 104 -6.93 -4.53 -7.53
N GLY A 105 -6.37 -3.34 -7.78
CA GLY A 105 -6.85 -2.41 -8.80
C GLY A 105 -8.07 -1.62 -8.30
N GLN A 106 -8.27 -0.42 -8.85
CA GLN A 106 -9.28 0.54 -8.39
C GLN A 106 -10.68 -0.05 -8.25
N ASP A 107 -11.27 -0.58 -9.33
CA ASP A 107 -12.66 -1.08 -9.31
C ASP A 107 -12.87 -2.17 -8.24
N ARG A 108 -11.92 -3.11 -8.17
CA ARG A 108 -12.03 -4.23 -7.21
C ARG A 108 -11.78 -3.78 -5.78
N ALA A 109 -10.88 -2.82 -5.58
CA ALA A 109 -10.65 -2.23 -4.27
C ALA A 109 -11.89 -1.52 -3.74
N PHE A 110 -12.62 -0.78 -4.58
CA PHE A 110 -13.91 -0.19 -4.19
C PHE A 110 -14.91 -1.24 -3.74
N ASP A 111 -15.13 -2.30 -4.54
CA ASP A 111 -16.05 -3.39 -4.18
C ASP A 111 -15.68 -4.04 -2.83
N LEU A 112 -14.39 -4.29 -2.61
CA LEU A 112 -13.89 -4.96 -1.41
C LEU A 112 -13.95 -4.04 -0.18
N THR A 113 -13.61 -2.77 -0.33
CA THR A 113 -13.66 -1.81 0.78
C THR A 113 -15.08 -1.50 1.20
N ASP A 114 -16.05 -1.45 0.28
CA ASP A 114 -17.48 -1.40 0.59
C ASP A 114 -17.95 -2.63 1.37
N GLU A 115 -17.48 -3.81 0.99
CA GLU A 115 -17.79 -5.03 1.73
C GLU A 115 -17.17 -5.04 3.14
N ILE A 116 -15.93 -4.57 3.29
CA ILE A 116 -15.30 -4.41 4.61
C ILE A 116 -16.04 -3.35 5.44
N ASN A 117 -16.51 -2.26 4.83
CA ASN A 117 -17.35 -1.28 5.51
C ASN A 117 -18.55 -1.96 6.16
N GLU A 118 -19.29 -2.80 5.42
CA GLU A 118 -20.47 -3.51 5.94
C GLU A 118 -20.14 -4.40 7.14
N VAL A 119 -18.98 -5.06 7.16
CA VAL A 119 -18.56 -5.94 8.27
C VAL A 119 -18.09 -5.12 9.48
N VAL A 120 -17.36 -4.04 9.24
CA VAL A 120 -16.83 -3.18 10.31
C VAL A 120 -17.95 -2.34 10.94
N ILE A 121 -18.90 -1.82 10.17
CA ILE A 121 -19.99 -0.94 10.67
C ILE A 121 -21.31 -1.68 10.94
N ASN A 122 -21.27 -3.01 11.02
CA ASN A 122 -22.41 -3.93 11.10
C ASN A 122 -23.40 -3.77 12.28
N THR A 123 -23.25 -2.77 13.16
CA THR A 123 -24.22 -2.51 14.25
C THR A 123 -24.71 -1.06 14.23
N PRO A 124 -25.94 -0.79 14.75
CA PRO A 124 -26.44 0.58 14.84
C PRO A 124 -25.54 1.53 15.64
N SER A 125 -24.82 1.03 16.64
CA SER A 125 -23.87 1.84 17.42
C SER A 125 -22.66 2.24 16.58
N ARG A 126 -22.11 1.31 15.79
CA ARG A 126 -20.98 1.53 14.88
C ARG A 126 -21.33 2.47 13.75
N GLN A 127 -22.48 2.26 13.10
CA GLN A 127 -23.00 3.19 12.09
C GLN A 127 -23.14 4.61 12.64
N ARG A 128 -23.72 4.79 13.84
CA ARG A 128 -23.87 6.13 14.45
C ARG A 128 -22.53 6.80 14.73
N ALA A 129 -21.52 6.04 15.17
CA ALA A 129 -20.18 6.55 15.42
C ALA A 129 -19.51 6.98 14.10
N TYR A 130 -19.59 6.14 13.06
CA TYR A 130 -19.09 6.48 11.73
C TYR A 130 -19.79 7.71 11.13
N ASP A 131 -21.11 7.80 11.23
CA ASP A 131 -21.86 8.97 10.79
C ASP A 131 -21.45 10.23 11.56
N GLN A 132 -21.16 10.11 12.87
CA GLN A 132 -20.71 11.24 13.68
C GLN A 132 -19.28 11.67 13.31
N PHE A 133 -18.38 10.71 13.08
CA PHE A 133 -17.04 11.00 12.54
C PHE A 133 -17.16 11.80 11.24
N ASN A 134 -17.98 11.34 10.29
CA ASN A 134 -18.21 12.06 9.03
C ASN A 134 -18.84 13.46 9.24
N ARG A 135 -19.75 13.61 10.20
CA ARG A 135 -20.29 14.93 10.57
C ARG A 135 -19.22 15.88 11.11
N ASN A 136 -18.22 15.38 11.83
CA ASN A 136 -17.12 16.20 12.33
C ASN A 136 -16.22 16.75 11.21
N LEU A 137 -16.26 16.13 10.03
CA LEU A 137 -15.49 16.51 8.84
C LEU A 137 -16.25 17.46 7.91
N THR A 138 -17.58 17.58 8.07
CA THR A 138 -18.41 18.41 7.21
C THR A 138 -17.94 19.86 7.22
N GLY A 139 -17.67 20.41 6.03
CA GLY A 139 -17.18 21.78 5.86
C GLY A 139 -15.65 21.92 5.89
N GLY A 140 -14.91 20.83 6.09
CA GLY A 140 -13.46 20.79 5.88
C GLY A 140 -13.09 20.89 4.40
N VAL A 141 -11.93 21.50 4.12
CA VAL A 141 -11.28 21.47 2.80
C VAL A 141 -10.09 20.55 2.93
N PHE A 142 -10.10 19.46 2.17
CA PHE A 142 -9.03 18.45 2.15
C PHE A 142 -8.35 18.50 0.78
N GLY A 143 -7.04 18.30 0.74
CA GLY A 143 -6.31 18.18 -0.51
C GLY A 143 -6.74 16.92 -1.26
N LEU A 144 -6.55 16.91 -2.58
CA LEU A 144 -6.43 15.63 -3.27
C LEU A 144 -5.08 15.06 -2.84
N GLY A 145 -5.08 13.85 -2.28
CA GLY A 145 -3.85 13.16 -1.86
C GLY A 145 -2.88 12.98 -3.02
N GLU A 146 -1.64 12.65 -2.71
CA GLU A 146 -0.71 12.13 -3.71
C GLU A 146 -1.22 10.78 -4.24
N GLU A 147 -0.78 10.37 -5.43
CA GLU A 147 -1.17 9.07 -5.99
C GLU A 147 -0.75 7.91 -5.06
N PRO A 148 -1.58 6.85 -4.96
CA PRO A 148 -1.30 5.66 -4.15
C PRO A 148 0.15 5.16 -4.30
N SER A 149 0.90 5.11 -3.19
CA SER A 149 2.20 4.44 -3.16
C SER A 149 2.15 3.20 -2.28
N ILE A 150 2.57 2.05 -2.84
CA ILE A 150 2.75 0.81 -2.06
C ILE A 150 3.71 0.99 -0.89
N SER A 151 4.63 1.97 -0.98
CA SER A 151 5.58 2.28 0.09
C SER A 151 4.96 2.95 1.31
N ASP A 152 3.68 3.30 1.26
CA ASP A 152 2.90 3.85 2.38
C ASP A 152 2.06 2.77 3.09
N CYS A 153 2.07 1.54 2.60
CA CYS A 153 1.43 0.41 3.24
C CYS A 153 2.19 -0.06 4.48
N GLU A 154 1.48 -0.35 5.57
CA GLU A 154 2.06 -0.76 6.86
C GLU A 154 2.84 -2.09 6.72
N PHE A 155 2.42 -2.95 5.79
CA PHE A 155 3.03 -4.23 5.45
C PHE A 155 4.07 -4.15 4.31
N TYR A 156 4.40 -2.94 3.84
CA TYR A 156 5.36 -2.76 2.74
C TYR A 156 6.69 -3.46 2.99
N ASN A 157 7.22 -3.37 4.21
CA ASN A 157 8.49 -4.01 4.54
C ASN A 157 8.39 -5.53 4.47
N ASP A 158 7.24 -6.11 4.82
CA ASP A 158 7.00 -7.55 4.76
C ASP A 158 6.98 -8.06 3.30
N LEU A 159 6.53 -7.22 2.35
CA LEU A 159 6.57 -7.53 0.92
C LEU A 159 7.99 -7.61 0.34
N ILE A 160 8.97 -6.94 0.97
CA ILE A 160 10.32 -6.79 0.44
C ILE A 160 11.42 -7.28 1.39
N ASP A 161 11.07 -7.97 2.47
CA ASP A 161 12.03 -8.37 3.51
C ASP A 161 13.00 -9.43 2.98
N ASP A 162 12.50 -10.35 2.17
CA ASP A 162 13.27 -11.40 1.50
C ASP A 162 13.98 -10.93 0.22
N TRP A 163 13.77 -9.68 -0.20
CA TRP A 163 14.39 -9.14 -1.40
C TRP A 163 15.88 -8.89 -1.21
N LYS A 164 16.65 -9.21 -2.25
CA LYS A 164 18.09 -8.98 -2.29
C LYS A 164 18.41 -7.54 -2.62
N LEU A 165 19.53 -7.04 -2.10
CA LEU A 165 20.03 -5.70 -2.37
C LEU A 165 21.09 -5.73 -3.48
N TYR A 166 20.86 -4.96 -4.55
CA TYR A 166 21.89 -4.58 -5.51
C TYR A 166 22.41 -3.19 -5.17
N ARG A 167 23.74 -3.00 -5.22
CA ARG A 167 24.41 -1.73 -4.94
C ARG A 167 25.46 -1.44 -6.00
N ASN A 168 25.38 -0.26 -6.62
CA ASN A 168 26.37 0.22 -7.56
C ASN A 168 27.11 1.43 -6.97
N GLU A 169 28.35 1.21 -6.54
CA GLU A 169 29.20 2.24 -5.92
C GLU A 169 29.71 3.26 -6.94
N GLU A 170 29.84 2.90 -8.21
CA GLU A 170 30.35 3.80 -9.25
C GLU A 170 29.36 4.94 -9.45
N TYR A 171 28.11 4.60 -9.77
CA TYR A 171 27.02 5.55 -10.03
C TYR A 171 26.32 6.04 -8.78
N GLY A 172 26.44 5.33 -7.65
CA GLY A 172 25.94 5.80 -6.36
C GLY A 172 24.45 5.56 -6.15
N PHE A 173 23.97 4.36 -6.49
CA PHE A 173 22.60 3.95 -6.17
C PHE A 173 22.52 2.49 -5.71
N GLU A 174 21.42 2.15 -5.05
CA GLU A 174 21.06 0.79 -4.66
C GLU A 174 19.55 0.58 -4.82
N PHE A 175 19.15 -0.66 -5.10
CA PHE A 175 17.74 -1.06 -5.16
C PHE A 175 17.60 -2.52 -4.70
N LYS A 176 16.41 -2.88 -4.23
CA LYS A 176 16.06 -4.25 -3.90
C LYS A 176 15.37 -4.95 -5.08
N TYR A 177 15.52 -6.26 -5.17
CA TYR A 177 14.87 -7.10 -6.18
C TYR A 177 14.43 -8.45 -5.59
N PRO A 178 13.31 -9.03 -6.07
CA PRO A 178 12.75 -10.24 -5.49
C PRO A 178 13.59 -11.49 -5.78
N GLU A 179 13.48 -12.51 -4.93
CA GLU A 179 13.71 -13.90 -5.36
C GLU A 179 12.36 -14.50 -5.74
N LEU A 180 12.01 -14.51 -7.03
CA LEU A 180 10.69 -14.94 -7.53
C LEU A 180 10.43 -16.46 -7.42
N GLY A 181 10.99 -17.15 -6.43
CA GLY A 181 10.96 -18.62 -6.31
C GLY A 181 11.71 -19.35 -7.44
N LEU A 182 12.31 -18.60 -8.36
CA LEU A 182 13.21 -19.06 -9.41
C LEU A 182 14.63 -19.09 -8.83
N ASN A 183 15.51 -19.96 -9.35
CA ASN A 183 16.94 -19.98 -8.99
C ASN A 183 17.51 -18.56 -8.95
N PRO A 184 18.49 -18.27 -8.05
CA PRO A 184 18.86 -16.91 -7.69
C PRO A 184 19.08 -16.04 -8.92
N ALA A 185 18.44 -14.86 -8.92
CA ALA A 185 18.56 -13.94 -10.04
C ALA A 185 20.03 -13.62 -10.29
N GLU A 186 20.46 -13.74 -11.53
CA GLU A 186 21.79 -13.36 -11.97
C GLU A 186 21.75 -11.88 -12.35
N ILE A 187 22.56 -11.07 -11.67
CA ILE A 187 22.74 -9.66 -12.01
C ILE A 187 24.07 -9.51 -12.72
N ASN A 188 24.01 -9.07 -13.97
CA ASN A 188 25.17 -8.81 -14.79
C ASN A 188 25.23 -7.33 -15.16
N GLN A 189 26.36 -6.68 -14.85
CA GLN A 189 26.63 -5.35 -15.39
C GLN A 189 27.42 -5.49 -16.69
N VAL A 190 26.84 -5.02 -17.79
CA VAL A 190 27.44 -4.99 -19.13
C VAL A 190 27.57 -3.53 -19.55
N GLY A 191 28.72 -2.93 -19.23
CA GLY A 191 28.94 -1.49 -19.44
C GLY A 191 28.00 -0.67 -18.57
N SER A 192 27.16 0.15 -19.20
CA SER A 192 26.15 0.98 -18.53
C SER A 192 24.78 0.30 -18.38
N MET A 193 24.68 -0.98 -18.70
CA MET A 193 23.45 -1.76 -18.54
C MET A 193 23.59 -2.76 -17.40
N ILE A 194 22.55 -2.88 -16.58
CA ILE A 194 22.40 -3.89 -15.55
C ILE A 194 21.29 -4.82 -16.00
N GLU A 195 21.62 -6.07 -16.27
CA GLU A 195 20.69 -7.12 -16.64
C GLU A 195 20.30 -7.91 -15.39
N VAL A 196 19.00 -8.03 -15.12
CA VAL A 196 18.48 -8.91 -14.07
C VAL A 196 17.78 -10.09 -14.74
N LYS A 197 18.40 -11.27 -14.61
CA LYS A 197 17.93 -12.51 -15.24
C LYS A 197 17.45 -13.50 -14.20
N TYR A 198 16.35 -14.18 -14.48
CA TYR A 198 15.83 -15.25 -13.63
C TYR A 198 15.82 -16.57 -14.40
N TRP A 199 16.02 -17.68 -13.69
CA TRP A 199 15.95 -18.99 -14.30
C TRP A 199 14.53 -19.35 -14.70
N SER A 200 14.30 -19.71 -15.97
CA SER A 200 13.01 -20.21 -16.44
C SER A 200 13.09 -21.73 -16.60
N GLU A 201 12.34 -22.47 -15.77
CA GLU A 201 12.25 -23.94 -15.91
C GLU A 201 11.69 -24.36 -17.27
N GLN A 202 10.82 -23.54 -17.87
CA GLN A 202 10.23 -23.82 -19.17
C GLN A 202 11.24 -23.75 -20.31
N LEU A 203 12.21 -22.83 -20.21
CA LEU A 203 13.22 -22.60 -21.24
C LEU A 203 14.56 -23.29 -20.95
N ASP A 204 14.75 -23.82 -19.74
CA ASP A 204 16.01 -24.40 -19.25
C ASP A 204 17.20 -23.41 -19.37
N GLU A 205 16.90 -22.11 -19.21
CA GLU A 205 17.88 -21.02 -19.28
C GLU A 205 17.47 -19.81 -18.44
N HIS A 206 18.43 -18.90 -18.22
CA HIS A 206 18.17 -17.61 -17.60
C HIS A 206 17.48 -16.67 -18.59
N SER A 207 16.23 -16.28 -18.31
CA SER A 207 15.48 -15.30 -19.08
C SER A 207 15.70 -13.90 -18.52
N LEU A 208 15.94 -12.93 -19.40
CA LEU A 208 16.05 -11.52 -19.05
C LEU A 208 14.69 -10.97 -18.62
N VAL A 209 14.55 -10.64 -17.34
CA VAL A 209 13.28 -10.14 -16.80
C VAL A 209 13.19 -8.63 -16.94
N TYR A 210 14.23 -7.92 -16.52
CA TYR A 210 14.34 -6.49 -16.75
C TYR A 210 15.78 -6.03 -16.84
N THR A 211 15.96 -4.85 -17.43
CA THR A 211 17.23 -4.15 -17.51
C THR A 211 17.11 -2.78 -16.85
N ILE A 212 18.17 -2.36 -16.17
CA ILE A 212 18.36 -0.97 -15.77
C ILE A 212 19.53 -0.43 -16.58
N SER A 213 19.24 0.50 -17.50
CA SER A 213 20.26 1.19 -18.28
C SER A 213 20.60 2.52 -17.64
N ILE A 214 21.87 2.89 -17.68
CA ILE A 214 22.41 4.13 -17.13
C ILE A 214 22.84 4.99 -18.32
N THR A 215 22.28 6.19 -18.43
CA THR A 215 22.65 7.14 -19.49
C THR A 215 23.12 8.43 -18.88
N GLU A 216 24.33 8.86 -19.22
CA GLU A 216 24.89 10.12 -18.75
C GLU A 216 24.06 11.32 -19.26
N ASN A 217 23.87 12.31 -18.38
CA ASN A 217 23.24 13.57 -18.72
C ASN A 217 24.31 14.63 -18.99
N GLU A 218 25.08 14.45 -20.06
CA GLU A 218 26.22 15.33 -20.40
C GLU A 218 25.82 16.82 -20.53
N GLN A 219 24.55 17.07 -20.85
CA GLN A 219 24.01 18.39 -21.10
C GLN A 219 23.46 19.08 -19.83
N GLY A 220 23.38 18.36 -18.69
CA GLY A 220 22.82 18.89 -17.45
C GLY A 220 21.36 19.32 -17.61
N LEU A 221 20.57 18.53 -18.33
CA LEU A 221 19.15 18.78 -18.55
C LEU A 221 18.30 18.23 -17.40
N ASP A 222 17.22 18.91 -17.04
CA ASP A 222 16.18 18.28 -16.21
C ASP A 222 15.55 17.07 -16.94
N LEU A 223 14.74 16.27 -16.23
CA LEU A 223 14.16 15.05 -16.80
C LEU A 223 13.29 15.33 -18.03
N PHE A 224 12.52 16.42 -18.03
CA PHE A 224 11.67 16.78 -19.16
C PHE A 224 12.49 17.09 -20.42
N ASN A 225 13.49 17.94 -20.28
CA ASN A 225 14.35 18.37 -21.38
C ASN A 225 15.25 17.23 -21.84
N TRP A 226 15.77 16.42 -20.92
CA TRP A 226 16.53 15.22 -21.26
C TRP A 226 15.65 14.25 -22.06
N TYR A 227 14.45 13.98 -21.57
CA TYR A 227 13.50 13.08 -22.22
C TYR A 227 13.17 13.58 -23.63
N THR A 228 12.70 14.81 -23.79
CA THR A 228 12.30 15.34 -25.11
C THR A 228 13.46 15.51 -26.10
N THR A 229 14.71 15.64 -25.61
CA THR A 229 15.91 15.73 -26.46
C THR A 229 16.38 14.36 -26.93
N ASN A 230 16.35 13.37 -26.03
CA ASN A 230 16.89 12.03 -26.31
C ASN A 230 15.83 11.06 -26.85
N ILE A 231 14.56 11.40 -26.68
CA ILE A 231 13.41 10.57 -27.06
C ILE A 231 12.61 11.31 -28.13
N ASP A 232 12.58 10.77 -29.37
CA ASP A 232 11.97 11.40 -30.55
C ASP A 232 10.46 11.68 -30.37
N PRO A 233 10.05 12.95 -30.16
CA PRO A 233 8.67 13.30 -29.83
C PRO A 233 7.69 13.17 -31.01
N GLU A 234 8.18 13.00 -32.25
CA GLU A 234 7.30 12.87 -33.41
C GLU A 234 6.74 11.46 -33.61
N ARG A 235 7.24 10.45 -32.88
CA ARG A 235 6.74 9.08 -32.99
C ARG A 235 5.33 8.93 -32.41
N ILE A 236 4.52 8.13 -33.10
CA ILE A 236 3.09 7.86 -32.79
C ILE A 236 2.89 7.38 -31.34
N VAL A 237 3.86 6.67 -30.78
CA VAL A 237 3.83 6.19 -29.39
C VAL A 237 3.68 7.37 -28.43
N TYR A 238 4.54 8.39 -28.52
CA TYR A 238 4.57 9.49 -27.56
C TYR A 238 3.33 10.38 -27.59
N LYS A 239 2.66 10.50 -28.73
CA LYS A 239 1.39 11.27 -28.82
C LYS A 239 0.25 10.61 -28.04
N ASN A 240 0.38 9.32 -27.72
CA ASN A 240 -0.68 8.53 -27.10
C ASN A 240 -0.27 7.92 -25.75
N LEU A 241 0.96 8.13 -25.27
CA LEU A 241 1.38 7.65 -23.97
C LEU A 241 0.87 8.59 -22.87
N ASN A 242 0.22 8.00 -21.87
CA ASN A 242 0.03 8.66 -20.58
C ASN A 242 1.33 8.50 -19.80
N ILE A 243 1.97 9.62 -19.47
CA ILE A 243 3.18 9.64 -18.64
C ILE A 243 2.78 10.16 -17.28
N ASP A 244 3.00 9.34 -16.26
CA ASP A 244 2.81 9.72 -14.87
C ASP A 244 4.14 10.28 -14.35
N ILE A 245 4.11 11.50 -13.81
CA ILE A 245 5.28 12.14 -13.18
C ILE A 245 5.22 11.84 -11.69
N ILE A 246 6.18 11.05 -11.22
CA ILE A 246 6.22 10.57 -9.83
C ILE A 246 7.48 11.11 -9.18
N ARG A 247 7.33 11.73 -8.00
CA ARG A 247 8.46 12.14 -7.18
C ARG A 247 8.75 11.05 -6.15
N LEU A 248 9.94 10.46 -6.21
CA LEU A 248 10.34 9.41 -5.28
C LEU A 248 10.67 9.99 -3.91
N LYS A 249 10.59 9.17 -2.85
CA LYS A 249 11.03 9.54 -1.48
C LYS A 249 12.49 10.01 -1.42
N SER A 250 13.32 9.57 -2.37
CA SER A 250 14.71 10.02 -2.54
C SER A 250 14.85 11.45 -3.09
N GLY A 251 13.74 12.09 -3.49
CA GLY A 251 13.70 13.40 -4.13
C GLY A 251 13.84 13.35 -5.65
N ALA A 252 14.18 12.19 -6.22
CA ALA A 252 14.29 11.97 -7.66
C ALA A 252 12.95 12.09 -8.39
N GLU A 253 12.99 12.57 -9.62
CA GLU A 253 11.83 12.60 -10.51
C GLU A 253 11.83 11.37 -11.41
N MET A 254 10.65 10.78 -11.59
CA MET A 254 10.42 9.63 -12.45
C MET A 254 9.31 9.91 -13.45
N TYR A 255 9.55 9.57 -14.72
CA TYR A 255 8.52 9.46 -15.74
C TYR A 255 8.17 7.98 -15.92
N LYS A 256 6.98 7.60 -15.49
CA LYS A 256 6.45 6.24 -15.65
C LYS A 256 5.52 6.21 -16.86
N ILE A 257 5.76 5.28 -17.77
CA ILE A 257 4.89 5.10 -18.93
C ILE A 257 3.69 4.23 -18.54
N ASN A 258 2.49 4.80 -18.57
CA ASN A 258 1.26 4.10 -18.27
C ASN A 258 0.69 3.45 -19.54
N THR A 259 0.99 2.16 -19.73
CA THR A 259 0.60 1.40 -20.92
C THR A 259 -0.80 0.81 -20.78
N LYS A 260 -1.85 1.63 -20.54
CA LYS A 260 -3.24 1.13 -20.47
C LYS A 260 -3.71 0.43 -21.77
N THR A 261 -2.99 0.62 -22.88
CA THR A 261 -3.19 -0.08 -24.15
C THR A 261 -2.00 -1.00 -24.45
N LYS A 262 -2.00 -2.21 -23.90
CA LYS A 262 -1.05 -3.28 -24.27
C LYS A 262 -1.57 -4.09 -25.48
N PRO A 263 -0.70 -4.66 -26.33
CA PRO A 263 0.77 -4.49 -26.39
C PRO A 263 1.19 -3.27 -27.24
N ILE A 264 2.38 -2.73 -27.01
CA ILE A 264 3.02 -1.76 -27.91
C ILE A 264 3.35 -2.51 -29.22
N PRO A 265 2.81 -2.12 -30.39
CA PRO A 265 3.12 -2.80 -31.64
C PRO A 265 4.63 -2.87 -31.95
N ASN A 266 5.09 -4.00 -32.50
CA ASN A 266 6.51 -4.28 -32.76
C ASN A 266 7.18 -3.23 -33.66
N GLU A 267 6.43 -2.55 -34.53
CA GLU A 267 6.95 -1.43 -35.33
C GLU A 267 7.44 -0.23 -34.52
N TYR A 268 7.20 -0.21 -33.20
CA TYR A 268 7.62 0.84 -32.30
C TYR A 268 8.88 0.49 -31.48
N LEU A 269 9.47 -0.69 -31.68
CA LEU A 269 10.71 -1.11 -31.02
C LEU A 269 11.92 -0.51 -31.79
N ASP A 270 12.66 0.42 -31.18
CA ASP A 270 13.77 1.14 -31.83
C ASP A 270 15.12 0.38 -31.79
N LYS A 271 16.03 0.80 -32.68
CA LYS A 271 17.43 0.31 -32.77
C LYS A 271 18.39 0.93 -31.73
N TYR A 272 18.05 2.06 -31.09
CA TYR A 272 18.99 2.80 -30.21
C TYR A 272 18.69 2.75 -28.71
N GLY A 273 17.67 2.00 -28.28
CA GLY A 273 17.34 1.83 -26.87
C GLY A 273 15.85 1.52 -26.71
N PRO A 274 15.45 0.63 -25.80
CA PRO A 274 14.11 0.06 -25.82
C PRO A 274 13.06 1.10 -25.42
N ILE A 275 12.13 1.38 -26.33
CA ILE A 275 10.85 2.03 -26.02
C ILE A 275 9.99 1.15 -25.06
N ASP A 276 10.47 -0.06 -24.73
CA ASP A 276 9.97 -0.88 -23.61
C ASP A 276 10.42 -0.40 -22.22
N ALA A 277 11.05 0.77 -22.13
CA ALA A 277 11.26 1.45 -20.86
C ALA A 277 9.93 1.75 -20.18
N LEU A 278 9.70 1.14 -19.03
CA LEU A 278 8.53 1.39 -18.20
C LEU A 278 8.73 2.63 -17.32
N ALA A 279 9.98 2.98 -17.02
CA ALA A 279 10.33 4.14 -16.20
C ALA A 279 11.64 4.80 -16.63
N TYR A 280 11.68 6.14 -16.52
CA TYR A 280 12.88 6.96 -16.60
C TYR A 280 13.03 7.72 -15.29
N ILE A 281 14.17 7.61 -14.63
CA ILE A 281 14.40 8.19 -13.31
C ILE A 281 15.64 9.07 -13.39
N MET A 282 15.45 10.37 -13.21
CA MET A 282 16.56 11.33 -13.10
C MET A 282 17.14 11.28 -11.70
N THR A 283 18.46 11.24 -11.59
CA THR A 283 19.11 11.30 -10.27
C THR A 283 18.87 12.66 -9.61
N PRO A 284 18.88 12.74 -8.25
CA PRO A 284 18.72 14.01 -7.56
C PRO A 284 19.77 15.07 -7.90
N ASP A 285 20.96 14.64 -8.35
CA ASP A 285 22.05 15.50 -8.80
C ASP A 285 22.09 15.72 -10.33
N GLU A 286 21.08 15.22 -11.05
CA GLU A 286 20.88 15.35 -12.49
C GLU A 286 22.05 14.84 -13.34
N ARG A 287 22.93 13.96 -12.82
CA ARG A 287 24.11 13.46 -13.57
C ARG A 287 23.79 12.36 -14.57
N PHE A 288 22.78 11.54 -14.31
CA PHE A 288 22.41 10.44 -15.19
C PHE A 288 20.92 10.10 -15.06
N VAL A 289 20.41 9.44 -16.09
CA VAL A 289 19.06 8.88 -16.12
C VAL A 289 19.15 7.36 -16.03
N LEU A 290 18.40 6.80 -15.10
CA LEU A 290 18.14 5.36 -15.04
C LEU A 290 16.91 5.04 -15.88
N THR A 291 17.05 4.11 -16.81
CA THR A 291 15.95 3.61 -17.64
C THR A 291 15.68 2.17 -17.27
N ILE A 292 14.47 1.88 -16.77
CA ILE A 292 14.06 0.52 -16.42
C ILE A 292 13.16 -0.02 -17.50
N SER A 293 13.55 -1.13 -18.11
CA SER A 293 12.79 -1.80 -19.17
C SER A 293 12.49 -3.23 -18.76
N GLY A 294 11.23 -3.65 -18.88
CA GLY A 294 10.80 -5.02 -18.58
C GLY A 294 10.54 -5.80 -19.87
N ASN A 295 10.80 -7.11 -19.85
CA ASN A 295 10.36 -7.99 -20.92
C ASN A 295 8.93 -8.45 -20.63
N GLN A 296 7.96 -8.11 -21.50
CA GLN A 296 6.55 -8.49 -21.32
C GLN A 296 6.33 -10.01 -21.21
N GLU A 297 7.23 -10.82 -21.78
CA GLU A 297 7.14 -12.27 -21.72
C GLU A 297 7.54 -12.85 -20.36
N THR A 298 8.27 -12.07 -19.54
CA THR A 298 8.81 -12.56 -18.26
C THR A 298 7.89 -12.39 -17.07
N GLY A 299 6.73 -11.78 -17.27
CA GLY A 299 5.72 -11.66 -16.23
C GLY A 299 6.04 -10.65 -15.14
N LEU A 300 7.06 -9.78 -15.31
CA LEU A 300 7.23 -8.61 -14.45
C LEU A 300 5.99 -7.73 -14.59
N SER A 301 5.17 -7.70 -13.54
CA SER A 301 3.98 -6.89 -13.52
C SER A 301 4.35 -5.41 -13.33
N ASP A 302 3.44 -4.50 -13.71
CA ASP A 302 3.65 -3.07 -13.45
C ASP A 302 3.81 -2.82 -11.93
N LYS A 303 3.29 -3.71 -11.08
CA LYS A 303 3.45 -3.69 -9.62
C LYS A 303 4.86 -4.05 -9.18
N ASP A 304 5.45 -5.10 -9.73
CA ASP A 304 6.82 -5.51 -9.39
C ASP A 304 7.82 -4.38 -9.70
N LEU A 305 7.60 -3.68 -10.82
CA LEU A 305 8.38 -2.49 -11.15
C LEU A 305 8.20 -1.38 -10.11
N ASP A 306 6.96 -1.07 -9.73
CA ASP A 306 6.69 -0.05 -8.71
C ASP A 306 7.39 -0.39 -7.39
N LEU A 307 7.40 -1.67 -7.02
CA LEU A 307 8.08 -2.13 -5.82
C LEU A 307 9.60 -1.98 -5.96
N ILE A 308 10.21 -2.40 -7.08
CA ILE A 308 11.64 -2.18 -7.35
C ILE A 308 11.99 -0.69 -7.28
N VAL A 309 11.24 0.17 -7.97
CA VAL A 309 11.46 1.62 -7.99
C VAL A 309 11.33 2.21 -6.58
N SER A 310 10.34 1.76 -5.80
CA SER A 310 10.14 2.25 -4.43
C SER A 310 11.29 1.91 -3.47
N THR A 311 12.11 0.92 -3.83
CA THR A 311 13.30 0.55 -3.07
C THR A 311 14.56 1.30 -3.50
N LEU A 312 14.51 2.05 -4.61
CA LEU A 312 15.64 2.76 -5.17
C LEU A 312 16.12 3.88 -4.23
N LYS A 313 17.40 3.86 -3.91
CA LYS A 313 18.08 4.89 -3.10
C LYS A 313 19.32 5.40 -3.81
N PHE A 314 19.48 6.72 -3.82
CA PHE A 314 20.72 7.37 -4.24
C PHE A 314 21.59 7.58 -3.00
N ILE A 315 22.81 7.07 -3.05
CA ILE A 315 23.76 7.00 -1.92
C ILE A 315 24.92 8.00 -2.06
N LYS A 316 24.92 8.80 -3.11
CA LYS A 316 25.88 9.87 -3.40
C LYS A 316 25.15 11.16 -3.74
#